data_AF-E3ZN85-F1
#
_entry.id   AF-E3ZN85-F1
#
_cell.length_a   1.000
_cell.length_b   1.000
_cell.length_c   1.000
_cell.angle_alpha   90.00
_cell.angle_beta   90.00
_cell.angle_gamma   90.00
#
_symmetry.space_group_name_H-M   'P 1'
#
loop_
_entity.id
_entity.type
_entity.pdbx_description
1 polymer ?
#
loop_
_entity_poly.entity_id
_entity_poly.type
_entity_poly.pdbx_seq_one_letter_code
_entity_poly.pdbx_strand_id
1 'polypeptide(L)'
;MKKSKQWLKVFLIIFGAIVIVLAGLTILNKTFHTSYKNMDKTDQAFFKQLNTLYSKTKNEPLWQGDDLAKNPVVFVRKGDHLNFSDNTVNLIRGNVYAVGVKGLEDKWYAEKINLPDSYDMPDVYRLAVTTPGIWSTWSPLGNFSSFNTNEKTGKMEQTDMQVGDSSHVYYFKYGKSNIENPAKASQAAMPFFAHESFHYFGQKDWSGSDGNIDVESKDAEWYSLLGLQYSVLDTIMESVKAKDTAGISKALSDYVVVSDARRKLGSKDYQDEKKHETIEGTADYVGIKASTITGGKLQILSGAKDEAHRRFSILFEVIANDPNFVSEIKWNRYDSGALLSAALDQVDTANWQTEFNEKANNGTYTLDDRIHELKFSGKANSLDEIKQNYDFNNIEALSGKIVNGLKSES
;
A
#
# COMPACT_ATOMS: atom_id res chain seq x y z
N MET A 1 20.82 53.92 -14.96
CA MET A 1 19.36 54.17 -14.83
C MET A 1 18.50 53.77 -16.03
N LYS A 2 18.95 53.81 -17.30
CA LYS A 2 18.10 53.37 -18.44
C LYS A 2 17.90 51.84 -18.54
N LYS A 3 18.94 51.03 -18.27
CA LYS A 3 18.87 49.56 -18.29
C LYS A 3 17.90 48.98 -17.23
N SER A 4 17.83 49.57 -16.04
CA SER A 4 16.91 49.13 -14.97
C SER A 4 15.44 49.36 -15.32
N LYS A 5 15.11 50.47 -15.99
CA LYS A 5 13.75 50.75 -16.49
C LYS A 5 13.32 49.83 -17.63
N GLN A 6 14.24 49.40 -18.50
CA GLN A 6 13.94 48.48 -19.59
C GLN A 6 13.72 47.05 -19.08
N TRP A 7 14.54 46.59 -18.13
CA TRP A 7 14.35 45.30 -17.48
C TRP A 7 13.03 45.24 -16.69
N LEU A 8 12.69 46.31 -15.97
CA LEU A 8 11.41 46.41 -15.27
C LEU A 8 10.21 46.34 -16.23
N LYS A 9 10.28 47.01 -17.39
CA LYS A 9 9.22 46.91 -18.41
C LYS A 9 9.07 45.50 -18.97
N VAL A 10 10.18 44.84 -19.31
CA VAL A 10 10.16 43.45 -19.81
C VAL A 10 9.59 42.52 -18.74
N PHE A 11 10.03 42.66 -17.49
CA PHE A 11 9.49 41.91 -16.36
C PHE A 11 7.98 42.10 -16.20
N LEU A 12 7.49 43.35 -16.24
CA LEU A 12 6.06 43.64 -16.12
C LEU A 12 5.23 43.06 -17.27
N ILE A 13 5.76 43.05 -18.50
CA ILE A 13 5.09 42.43 -19.66
C ILE A 13 4.98 40.91 -19.45
N ILE A 14 6.08 40.25 -19.07
CA ILE A 14 6.10 38.80 -18.82
C ILE A 14 5.16 38.46 -17.67
N PHE A 15 5.24 39.20 -16.56
CA PHE A 15 4.37 39.01 -15.40
C PHE A 15 2.89 39.20 -15.77
N GLY A 16 2.56 40.26 -16.52
CA GLY A 16 1.20 40.50 -17.01
C GLY A 16 0.69 39.37 -17.90
N ALA A 17 1.51 38.85 -18.80
CA ALA A 17 1.16 37.71 -19.64
C ALA A 17 0.90 36.45 -18.80
N ILE A 18 1.74 36.15 -17.80
CA ILE A 18 1.53 35.02 -16.88
C ILE A 18 0.21 35.17 -16.12
N VAL A 19 -0.08 36.35 -15.58
CA VAL A 19 -1.33 36.61 -14.86
C VAL A 19 -2.55 36.39 -15.76
N ILE A 20 -2.51 36.88 -17.01
CA ILE A 20 -3.59 36.66 -17.98
C ILE A 20 -3.79 35.17 -18.27
N VAL A 21 -2.70 34.41 -18.44
CA VAL A 21 -2.77 32.95 -18.66
C VAL A 21 -3.38 32.25 -17.44
N LEU A 22 -2.91 32.56 -16.22
CA LEU A 22 -3.42 31.96 -15.00
C LEU A 22 -4.91 32.31 -14.75
N ALA A 23 -5.32 33.55 -15.04
CA ALA A 23 -6.71 33.96 -14.98
C ALA A 23 -7.57 33.20 -16.01
N GLY A 24 -7.09 33.08 -17.26
CA GLY A 24 -7.75 32.28 -18.29
C GLY A 24 -7.92 30.82 -17.91
N LEU A 25 -6.88 30.19 -17.35
CA LEU A 25 -6.95 28.80 -16.86
C LEU A 25 -7.91 28.64 -15.68
N THR A 26 -8.00 29.63 -14.81
CA THR A 26 -8.96 29.65 -13.70
C THR A 26 -10.40 29.74 -14.22
N ILE A 27 -10.66 30.60 -15.20
CA ILE A 27 -11.97 30.72 -15.84
C ILE A 27 -12.33 29.41 -16.55
N LEU A 28 -11.38 28.80 -17.29
CA LEU A 28 -11.58 27.51 -17.95
C LEU A 28 -11.94 26.41 -16.93
N ASN A 29 -11.33 26.43 -15.73
CA ASN A 29 -11.68 25.53 -14.64
C ASN A 29 -13.12 25.70 -14.14
N LYS A 30 -13.76 26.84 -14.37
CA LYS A 30 -15.16 27.08 -14.00
C LYS A 30 -16.16 26.73 -15.11
N THR A 31 -15.74 26.66 -16.37
CA THR A 31 -16.68 26.56 -17.51
C THR A 31 -16.56 25.30 -18.34
N PHE A 32 -15.40 24.65 -18.36
CA PHE A 32 -15.14 23.49 -19.23
C PHE A 32 -15.36 22.19 -18.45
N HIS A 33 -15.97 21.14 -19.01
CA HIS A 33 -16.06 19.81 -18.36
C HIS A 33 -16.53 19.80 -16.88
N THR A 34 -17.55 20.59 -16.52
CA THR A 34 -18.08 20.72 -15.14
C THR A 34 -19.11 19.65 -14.74
N SER A 35 -19.26 18.61 -15.56
CA SER A 35 -20.11 17.46 -15.27
C SER A 35 -19.38 16.18 -15.61
N TYR A 36 -19.74 15.08 -14.94
CA TYR A 36 -19.14 13.77 -15.17
C TYR A 36 -19.15 13.34 -16.64
N LYS A 37 -20.28 13.56 -17.34
CA LYS A 37 -20.43 13.19 -18.75
C LYS A 37 -19.45 13.92 -19.67
N ASN A 38 -19.02 15.12 -19.26
CA ASN A 38 -18.11 15.94 -20.02
C ASN A 38 -16.64 15.72 -19.61
N MET A 39 -16.35 14.95 -18.56
CA MET A 39 -14.97 14.62 -18.19
C MET A 39 -14.28 13.77 -19.25
N ASP A 40 -12.94 13.74 -19.25
CA ASP A 40 -12.19 12.80 -20.08
C ASP A 40 -12.53 11.35 -19.70
N LYS A 41 -12.50 10.44 -20.68
CA LYS A 41 -12.87 9.02 -20.47
C LYS A 41 -12.07 8.36 -19.35
N THR A 42 -10.80 8.72 -19.20
CA THR A 42 -9.94 8.21 -18.13
C THR A 42 -10.41 8.68 -16.76
N ASP A 43 -10.80 9.95 -16.62
CA ASP A 43 -11.33 10.51 -15.38
C ASP A 43 -12.69 9.89 -15.06
N GLN A 44 -13.55 9.69 -16.07
CA GLN A 44 -14.81 8.96 -15.91
C GLN A 44 -14.58 7.53 -15.39
N ALA A 45 -13.65 6.79 -16.00
CA ALA A 45 -13.31 5.44 -15.59
C ALA A 45 -12.74 5.41 -14.16
N PHE A 46 -11.86 6.35 -13.81
CA PHE A 46 -11.32 6.50 -12.47
C PHE A 46 -12.44 6.72 -11.44
N PHE A 47 -13.30 7.72 -11.65
CA PHE A 47 -14.39 8.02 -10.71
C PHE A 47 -15.44 6.92 -10.64
N LYS A 48 -15.65 6.16 -11.72
CA LYS A 48 -16.50 4.96 -11.67
C LYS A 48 -15.90 3.87 -10.77
N GLN A 49 -14.60 3.61 -10.88
CA GLN A 49 -13.91 2.65 -10.01
C GLN A 49 -13.89 3.15 -8.55
N LEU A 50 -13.61 4.43 -8.32
CA LEU A 50 -13.59 5.05 -6.99
C LEU A 50 -14.97 5.02 -6.33
N ASN A 51 -16.03 5.33 -7.08
CA ASN A 51 -17.41 5.20 -6.59
C ASN A 51 -17.73 3.75 -6.19
N THR A 52 -17.30 2.78 -6.99
CA THR A 52 -17.50 1.35 -6.69
C THR A 52 -16.82 0.99 -5.38
N LEU A 53 -15.58 1.44 -5.19
CA LEU A 53 -14.84 1.24 -3.95
C LEU A 53 -15.57 1.87 -2.76
N TYR A 54 -15.83 3.19 -2.81
CA TYR A 54 -16.45 3.93 -1.70
C TYR A 54 -17.85 3.41 -1.34
N SER A 55 -18.67 3.09 -2.33
CA SER A 55 -20.03 2.58 -2.08
C SER A 55 -20.01 1.25 -1.33
N LYS A 56 -19.04 0.37 -1.64
CA LYS A 56 -18.92 -0.94 -1.01
C LYS A 56 -18.30 -0.85 0.38
N THR A 57 -17.30 0.01 0.55
CA THR A 57 -16.58 0.13 1.82
C THR A 57 -17.38 0.79 2.94
N LYS A 58 -18.54 1.41 2.63
CA LYS A 58 -19.47 1.91 3.64
C LYS A 58 -20.02 0.83 4.56
N ASN A 59 -20.28 -0.35 4.02
CA ASN A 59 -20.84 -1.48 4.77
C ASN A 59 -19.77 -2.53 5.11
N GLU A 60 -18.74 -2.62 4.27
CA GLU A 60 -17.66 -3.60 4.40
C GLU A 60 -16.32 -2.86 4.37
N PRO A 61 -15.85 -2.31 5.50
CA PRO A 61 -14.61 -1.55 5.54
C PRO A 61 -13.42 -2.40 5.06
N LEU A 62 -12.46 -1.76 4.38
CA LEU A 62 -11.21 -2.43 3.99
C LEU A 62 -10.42 -2.83 5.24
N TRP A 63 -10.40 -1.94 6.24
CA TRP A 63 -9.85 -2.14 7.57
C TRP A 63 -10.75 -1.45 8.60
N GLN A 64 -11.04 -2.09 9.73
CA GLN A 64 -11.88 -1.50 10.77
C GLN A 64 -11.20 -0.28 11.39
N GLY A 65 -11.97 0.79 11.56
CA GLY A 65 -11.46 2.06 12.08
C GLY A 65 -10.90 3.01 11.02
N ASP A 66 -10.76 2.56 9.76
CA ASP A 66 -10.40 3.43 8.63
C ASP A 66 -11.56 3.54 7.63
N ASP A 67 -12.14 4.74 7.53
CA ASP A 67 -13.20 5.04 6.57
C ASP A 67 -12.60 5.78 5.37
N LEU A 68 -12.18 5.00 4.37
CA LEU A 68 -11.50 5.49 3.18
C LEU A 68 -12.26 6.64 2.46
N ALA A 69 -13.60 6.62 2.49
CA ALA A 69 -14.41 7.62 1.81
C ALA A 69 -14.51 8.95 2.59
N LYS A 70 -14.17 8.96 3.89
CA LYS A 70 -14.11 10.19 4.70
C LYS A 70 -12.76 10.90 4.64
N ASN A 71 -11.72 10.21 4.16
CA ASN A 71 -10.38 10.76 4.07
C ASN A 71 -10.31 11.86 2.98
N PRO A 72 -9.73 13.05 3.27
CA PRO A 72 -9.64 14.12 2.29
C PRO A 72 -8.51 13.82 1.29
N VAL A 73 -8.86 13.70 0.00
CA VAL A 73 -7.91 13.29 -1.04
C VAL A 73 -7.92 14.24 -2.24
N VAL A 74 -6.74 14.53 -2.78
CA VAL A 74 -6.52 15.21 -4.05
C VAL A 74 -5.99 14.21 -5.08
N PHE A 75 -6.81 13.89 -6.08
CA PHE A 75 -6.42 13.04 -7.20
C PHE A 75 -5.85 13.87 -8.34
N VAL A 76 -4.72 13.44 -8.88
CA VAL A 76 -3.97 14.18 -9.89
C VAL A 76 -3.82 13.33 -11.15
N ARG A 77 -4.53 13.69 -12.23
CA ARG A 77 -4.39 13.03 -13.52
C ARG A 77 -2.98 13.26 -14.06
N LYS A 78 -2.30 12.19 -14.44
CA LYS A 78 -1.04 12.22 -15.19
C LYS A 78 -1.24 11.80 -16.65
N GLY A 79 -0.19 11.65 -17.44
CA GLY A 79 -0.30 11.19 -18.83
C GLY A 79 -0.78 9.73 -18.94
N ASP A 80 -0.61 9.13 -20.12
CA ASP A 80 -1.05 7.75 -20.36
C ASP A 80 -0.16 6.70 -19.70
N HIS A 81 1.11 7.03 -19.49
CA HIS A 81 2.08 6.18 -18.81
C HIS A 81 2.40 6.77 -17.44
N LEU A 82 1.93 6.10 -16.39
CA LEU A 82 2.33 6.38 -15.02
C LEU A 82 2.86 5.08 -14.42
N ASN A 83 4.16 5.08 -14.11
CA ASN A 83 4.78 4.01 -13.33
C ASN A 83 4.84 4.48 -11.88
N PHE A 84 4.43 3.60 -10.97
CA PHE A 84 4.38 3.89 -9.53
C PHE A 84 5.74 3.79 -8.84
N SER A 85 6.86 3.68 -9.58
CA SER A 85 8.20 3.67 -9.00
C SER A 85 8.77 5.07 -8.74
N ASP A 86 9.59 5.18 -7.70
CA ASP A 86 10.19 6.43 -7.18
C ASP A 86 11.07 7.18 -8.19
N ASN A 87 11.54 6.50 -9.24
CA ASN A 87 12.41 7.06 -10.27
C ASN A 87 11.66 7.55 -11.53
N THR A 88 10.32 7.63 -11.48
CA THR A 88 9.54 8.01 -12.67
C THR A 88 9.41 9.53 -12.79
N VAL A 89 9.89 10.10 -13.90
CA VAL A 89 9.74 11.53 -14.22
C VAL A 89 8.40 11.76 -14.95
N ASN A 90 7.40 12.26 -14.23
CA ASN A 90 6.06 12.46 -14.75
C ASN A 90 5.80 13.92 -15.20
N LEU A 91 6.14 14.22 -16.45
CA LEU A 91 6.11 15.58 -17.00
C LEU A 91 4.70 16.13 -17.33
N ILE A 92 3.70 15.27 -17.56
CA ILE A 92 2.36 15.72 -18.02
C ILE A 92 1.38 15.84 -16.85
N ARG A 93 1.15 17.09 -16.42
CA ARG A 93 0.08 17.64 -15.56
C ARG A 93 -1.33 17.57 -16.15
N GLY A 94 -2.20 16.64 -15.77
CA GLY A 94 -3.63 16.67 -16.12
C GLY A 94 -4.50 17.47 -15.13
N ASN A 95 -5.81 17.23 -15.20
CA ASN A 95 -6.79 17.76 -14.24
C ASN A 95 -6.51 17.27 -12.81
N VAL A 96 -6.95 18.07 -11.83
CA VAL A 96 -6.84 17.74 -10.42
C VAL A 96 -8.20 17.82 -9.76
N TYR A 97 -8.51 16.83 -8.93
CA TYR A 97 -9.80 16.68 -8.30
C TYR A 97 -9.65 16.49 -6.80
N ALA A 98 -10.35 17.30 -6.01
CA ALA A 98 -10.49 17.12 -4.57
C ALA A 98 -11.74 16.30 -4.28
N VAL A 99 -11.64 15.35 -3.36
CA VAL A 99 -12.73 14.49 -2.90
C VAL A 99 -12.71 14.47 -1.38
N GLY A 100 -13.85 14.74 -0.75
CA GLY A 100 -13.95 14.79 0.72
C GLY A 100 -13.22 15.98 1.37
N VAL A 101 -12.73 16.94 0.59
CA VAL A 101 -12.08 18.16 1.06
C VAL A 101 -13.14 19.23 1.39
N LYS A 102 -13.05 19.81 2.58
CA LYS A 102 -14.03 20.79 3.10
C LYS A 102 -13.66 22.23 2.70
N GLY A 103 -14.66 23.12 2.62
CA GLY A 103 -14.41 24.55 2.42
C GLY A 103 -13.99 24.90 1.00
N LEU A 104 -14.46 24.14 0.00
CA LEU A 104 -14.21 24.40 -1.43
C LEU A 104 -15.38 25.10 -2.12
N GLU A 105 -16.51 25.19 -1.42
CA GLU A 105 -17.69 25.94 -1.85
C GLU A 105 -17.31 27.40 -2.15
N ASP A 106 -17.77 27.89 -3.29
CA ASP A 106 -17.57 29.27 -3.77
C ASP A 106 -16.12 29.74 -3.92
N LYS A 107 -15.13 28.86 -3.77
CA LYS A 107 -13.73 29.22 -4.00
C LYS A 107 -13.48 29.48 -5.49
N TRP A 108 -12.70 30.51 -5.77
CA TRP A 108 -12.38 30.92 -7.14
C TRP A 108 -11.57 29.86 -7.90
N TYR A 109 -10.85 29.01 -7.18
CA TYR A 109 -9.99 27.96 -7.73
C TYR A 109 -10.63 26.56 -7.74
N ALA A 110 -11.88 26.39 -7.29
CA ALA A 110 -12.52 25.08 -7.19
C ALA A 110 -13.89 25.07 -7.90
N GLU A 111 -14.17 24.05 -8.69
CA GLU A 111 -15.46 23.90 -9.38
C GLU A 111 -16.08 22.53 -9.06
N LYS A 112 -17.29 22.53 -8.52
CA LYS A 112 -17.99 21.28 -8.19
C LYS A 112 -18.35 20.53 -9.47
N ILE A 113 -17.99 19.27 -9.53
CA ILE A 113 -18.38 18.38 -10.63
C ILE A 113 -19.75 17.81 -10.35
N ASN A 114 -20.66 17.96 -11.30
CA ASN A 114 -21.95 17.28 -11.28
C ASN A 114 -21.74 15.78 -11.58
N LEU A 115 -21.65 14.96 -10.53
CA LEU A 115 -21.65 13.51 -10.61
C LEU A 115 -23.05 12.96 -10.88
N PRO A 116 -23.19 11.73 -11.41
CA PRO A 116 -24.49 11.07 -11.52
C PRO A 116 -25.13 10.86 -10.14
N ASP A 117 -26.46 11.00 -10.03
CA ASP A 117 -27.20 10.80 -8.77
C ASP A 117 -27.04 9.40 -8.17
N SER A 118 -26.64 8.42 -8.98
CA SER A 118 -26.36 7.06 -8.53
C SER A 118 -24.99 6.90 -7.85
N TYR A 119 -24.16 7.94 -7.82
CA TYR A 119 -22.85 7.89 -7.19
C TYR A 119 -23.00 8.21 -5.71
N ASP A 120 -22.44 7.34 -4.88
CA ASP A 120 -22.50 7.44 -3.43
C ASP A 120 -21.13 7.86 -2.89
N MET A 121 -20.73 9.07 -3.26
CA MET A 121 -19.41 9.66 -2.97
C MET A 121 -19.53 11.02 -2.30
N PRO A 122 -18.50 11.47 -1.55
CA PRO A 122 -18.35 12.88 -1.21
C PRO A 122 -18.33 13.77 -2.45
N ASP A 123 -18.58 15.06 -2.24
CA ASP A 123 -18.47 16.05 -3.30
C ASP A 123 -17.08 16.03 -3.96
N VAL A 124 -17.09 16.14 -5.29
CA VAL A 124 -15.89 16.17 -6.12
C VAL A 124 -15.72 17.57 -6.70
N TYR A 125 -14.59 18.20 -6.44
CA TYR A 125 -14.24 19.52 -6.96
C TYR A 125 -13.05 19.43 -7.90
N ARG A 126 -13.14 19.99 -9.11
CA ARG A 126 -11.96 20.20 -9.93
C ARG A 126 -11.22 21.45 -9.49
N LEU A 127 -9.93 21.29 -9.25
CA LEU A 127 -9.03 22.33 -8.76
C LEU A 127 -8.26 22.98 -9.92
N ALA A 128 -8.25 24.31 -9.94
CA ALA A 128 -7.43 25.09 -10.84
C ALA A 128 -5.92 24.87 -10.54
N VAL A 129 -5.08 25.06 -11.55
CA VAL A 129 -3.59 25.07 -11.41
C VAL A 129 -3.10 26.01 -10.32
N THR A 130 -3.84 27.10 -10.09
CA THR A 130 -3.55 28.16 -9.13
C THR A 130 -4.05 27.89 -7.72
N THR A 131 -4.61 26.71 -7.45
CA THR A 131 -5.14 26.36 -6.13
C THR A 131 -4.04 26.46 -5.06
N PRO A 132 -4.26 27.20 -3.96
CA PRO A 132 -3.33 27.20 -2.83
C PRO A 132 -3.12 25.80 -2.25
N GLY A 133 -1.88 25.49 -1.84
CA GLY A 133 -1.55 24.27 -1.09
C GLY A 133 -1.20 23.04 -1.93
N ILE A 134 -1.55 22.98 -3.22
CA ILE A 134 -1.29 21.78 -4.05
C ILE A 134 0.09 21.79 -4.76
N TRP A 135 1.02 22.65 -4.35
CA TRP A 135 2.32 22.82 -5.02
C TRP A 135 3.16 21.54 -5.03
N SER A 136 3.09 20.72 -3.98
CA SER A 136 3.74 19.40 -3.91
C SER A 136 3.29 18.45 -5.04
N THR A 137 2.04 18.57 -5.50
CA THR A 137 1.49 17.75 -6.58
C THR A 137 2.14 18.00 -7.94
N TRP A 138 2.85 19.12 -8.09
CA TRP A 138 3.55 19.50 -9.33
C TRP A 138 4.88 18.78 -9.51
N SER A 139 5.44 18.21 -8.44
CA SER A 139 6.67 17.45 -8.55
C SER A 139 6.55 16.38 -9.64
N PRO A 140 7.51 16.30 -10.58
CA PRO A 140 7.55 15.20 -11.52
C PRO A 140 7.96 13.89 -10.83
N LEU A 141 8.55 13.96 -9.63
CA LEU A 141 8.95 12.84 -8.79
C LEU A 141 7.86 12.48 -7.77
N GLY A 142 7.75 11.20 -7.45
CA GLY A 142 6.78 10.66 -6.50
C GLY A 142 5.35 10.63 -7.04
N ASN A 143 4.54 9.68 -6.56
CA ASN A 143 3.17 9.47 -7.06
C ASN A 143 2.07 9.74 -6.05
N PHE A 144 2.42 9.94 -4.78
CA PHE A 144 1.46 10.17 -3.71
C PHE A 144 2.13 10.94 -2.57
N SER A 145 1.34 11.36 -1.58
CA SER A 145 1.90 11.97 -0.37
C SER A 145 2.65 10.93 0.45
N SER A 146 3.91 11.21 0.76
CA SER A 146 4.70 10.43 1.71
C SER A 146 4.62 11.05 3.11
N PHE A 147 5.14 10.32 4.10
CA PHE A 147 5.56 10.91 5.36
C PHE A 147 6.87 11.69 5.16
N ASN A 148 7.08 12.73 5.95
CA ASN A 148 8.34 13.47 6.02
C ASN A 148 9.01 13.21 7.36
N THR A 149 10.33 13.12 7.37
CA THR A 149 11.07 13.14 8.64
C THR A 149 11.07 14.56 9.20
N ASN A 150 10.55 14.73 10.40
CA ASN A 150 10.70 15.96 11.16
C ASN A 150 12.17 16.12 11.57
N GLU A 151 12.85 17.09 10.99
CA GLU A 151 14.30 17.30 11.19
C GLU A 151 14.68 17.58 12.66
N LYS A 152 13.74 18.07 13.49
CA LYS A 152 14.00 18.39 14.90
C LYS A 152 13.82 17.19 15.82
N THR A 153 12.88 16.31 15.51
CA THR A 153 12.52 15.16 16.36
C THR A 153 13.03 13.84 15.80
N GLY A 154 13.44 13.80 14.53
CA GLY A 154 13.78 12.59 13.79
C GLY A 154 12.59 11.67 13.49
N LYS A 155 11.35 12.10 13.81
CA LYS A 155 10.15 11.28 13.66
C LYS A 155 9.53 11.44 12.28
N MET A 156 8.93 10.38 11.76
CA MET A 156 8.10 10.46 10.55
C MET A 156 6.77 11.12 10.90
N GLU A 157 6.39 12.14 10.13
CA GLU A 157 5.14 12.89 10.30
C GLU A 157 4.42 13.00 8.95
N GLN A 158 3.09 12.91 8.97
CA GLN A 158 2.29 13.12 7.77
C GLN A 158 2.56 14.51 7.19
N THR A 159 2.50 14.64 5.87
CA THR A 159 2.52 15.95 5.22
C THR A 159 1.32 16.79 5.68
N ASP A 160 1.54 18.06 6.01
CA ASP A 160 0.45 19.00 6.32
C ASP A 160 0.01 19.74 5.05
N MET A 161 -0.42 18.99 4.03
CA MET A 161 -0.99 19.63 2.83
C MET A 161 -2.37 20.19 3.18
N GLN A 162 -2.52 21.51 3.08
CA GLN A 162 -3.76 22.22 3.35
C GLN A 162 -4.46 22.59 2.04
N VAL A 163 -5.72 22.20 1.89
CA VAL A 163 -6.55 22.53 0.72
C VAL A 163 -7.95 22.86 1.21
N GLY A 164 -8.46 24.04 0.85
CA GLY A 164 -9.71 24.54 1.46
C GLY A 164 -9.53 24.71 2.96
N ASP A 165 -10.46 24.13 3.73
CA ASP A 165 -10.44 24.13 5.19
C ASP A 165 -9.94 22.79 5.78
N SER A 166 -9.49 21.86 4.92
CA SER A 166 -8.93 20.56 5.35
C SER A 166 -7.41 20.64 5.51
N SER A 167 -6.90 20.00 6.58
CA SER A 167 -5.49 19.66 6.78
C SER A 167 -5.22 18.18 6.47
N HIS A 168 -3.93 17.81 6.39
CA HIS A 168 -3.49 16.44 6.08
C HIS A 168 -4.17 15.84 4.85
N VAL A 169 -4.34 16.66 3.80
CA VAL A 169 -4.96 16.23 2.56
C VAL A 169 -3.97 15.34 1.81
N TYR A 170 -4.31 14.08 1.61
CA TYR A 170 -3.49 13.13 0.86
C TYR A 170 -3.60 13.42 -0.63
N TYR A 171 -2.51 13.34 -1.39
CA TYR A 171 -2.59 13.33 -2.85
C TYR A 171 -2.22 11.98 -3.44
N PHE A 172 -2.89 11.62 -4.54
CA PHE A 172 -2.62 10.41 -5.31
C PHE A 172 -2.64 10.71 -6.81
N LYS A 173 -1.59 10.33 -7.53
CA LYS A 173 -1.47 10.52 -8.97
C LYS A 173 -1.99 9.27 -9.69
N TYR A 174 -2.75 9.45 -10.77
CA TYR A 174 -3.29 8.31 -11.55
C TYR A 174 -3.12 8.49 -13.06
N GLY A 175 -2.91 7.36 -13.74
CA GLY A 175 -2.66 7.25 -15.18
C GLY A 175 -3.71 6.40 -15.90
N LYS A 176 -3.78 6.53 -17.23
CA LYS A 176 -4.66 5.69 -18.06
C LYS A 176 -4.25 4.23 -17.97
N SER A 177 -2.95 3.95 -18.05
CA SER A 177 -2.41 2.60 -17.90
C SER A 177 -2.84 1.96 -16.58
N ASN A 178 -2.81 2.66 -15.46
CA ASN A 178 -3.13 2.08 -14.15
C ASN A 178 -4.63 1.75 -13.98
N ILE A 179 -5.49 2.39 -14.78
CA ILE A 179 -6.93 2.18 -14.74
C ILE A 179 -7.34 1.07 -15.72
N GLU A 180 -6.77 1.08 -16.92
CA GLU A 180 -7.20 0.22 -18.02
C GLU A 180 -6.34 -1.05 -18.14
N ASN A 181 -5.01 -0.93 -18.07
CA ASN A 181 -4.05 -2.00 -18.35
C ASN A 181 -2.77 -1.83 -17.51
N PRO A 182 -2.83 -2.06 -16.19
CA PRO A 182 -1.69 -1.86 -15.30
C PRO A 182 -0.61 -2.91 -15.59
N ALA A 183 0.67 -2.51 -15.52
CA ALA A 183 1.79 -3.41 -15.80
C ALA A 183 1.91 -4.55 -14.76
N LYS A 184 1.53 -4.27 -13.51
CA LYS A 184 1.39 -5.24 -12.42
C LYS A 184 0.03 -5.06 -11.78
N ALA A 185 -0.55 -6.13 -11.25
CA ALA A 185 -1.85 -6.06 -10.57
C ALA A 185 -1.82 -5.08 -9.37
N SER A 186 -0.70 -5.00 -8.64
CA SER A 186 -0.49 -4.06 -7.53
C SER A 186 -0.40 -2.60 -7.97
N GLN A 187 -0.16 -2.34 -9.27
CA GLN A 187 -0.12 -1.00 -9.85
C GLN A 187 -1.45 -0.57 -10.47
N ALA A 188 -2.52 -1.35 -10.28
CA ALA A 188 -3.87 -0.92 -10.60
C ALA A 188 -4.25 0.26 -9.70
N ALA A 189 -4.99 1.24 -10.24
CA ALA A 189 -5.23 2.51 -9.56
C ALA A 189 -5.92 2.35 -8.19
N MET A 190 -6.96 1.53 -8.08
CA MET A 190 -7.72 1.37 -6.83
C MET A 190 -6.97 0.56 -5.76
N PRO A 191 -6.36 -0.60 -6.06
CA PRO A 191 -5.54 -1.32 -5.09
C PRO A 191 -4.38 -0.47 -4.57
N PHE A 192 -3.66 0.21 -5.48
CA PHE A 192 -2.52 1.03 -5.10
C PHE A 192 -2.94 2.26 -4.30
N PHE A 193 -4.05 2.91 -4.68
CA PHE A 193 -4.62 4.00 -3.88
C PHE A 193 -4.99 3.54 -2.47
N ALA A 194 -5.70 2.41 -2.34
CA ALA A 194 -6.10 1.89 -1.04
C ALA A 194 -4.89 1.56 -0.16
N HIS A 195 -3.88 0.87 -0.71
CA HIS A 195 -2.61 0.55 -0.04
C HIS A 195 -1.93 1.81 0.52
N GLU A 196 -1.63 2.78 -0.35
CA GLU A 196 -0.87 3.96 0.04
C GLU A 196 -1.70 4.93 0.92
N SER A 197 -3.02 4.97 0.73
CA SER A 197 -3.89 5.74 1.62
C SER A 197 -3.98 5.13 3.01
N PHE A 198 -3.88 3.81 3.13
CA PHE A 198 -3.91 3.12 4.43
C PHE A 198 -2.63 3.39 5.22
N HIS A 199 -1.47 3.35 4.56
CA HIS A 199 -0.21 3.86 5.12
C HIS A 199 -0.38 5.27 5.66
N TYR A 200 -0.94 6.16 4.84
CA TYR A 200 -1.08 7.56 5.19
C TYR A 200 -2.06 7.80 6.33
N PHE A 201 -3.26 7.21 6.33
CA PHE A 201 -4.32 7.51 7.30
C PHE A 201 -4.46 6.46 8.41
N GLY A 202 -4.53 5.18 8.04
CA GLY A 202 -4.81 4.07 8.96
C GLY A 202 -3.62 3.70 9.85
N GLN A 203 -2.40 3.82 9.32
CA GLN A 203 -1.17 3.42 10.01
C GLN A 203 -0.31 4.58 10.51
N LYS A 204 -0.84 5.81 10.49
CA LYS A 204 -0.06 7.03 10.79
C LYS A 204 0.64 7.05 12.15
N ASP A 205 0.12 6.32 13.13
CA ASP A 205 0.66 6.25 14.49
C ASP A 205 1.39 4.90 14.76
N TRP A 206 1.52 4.02 13.77
CA TRP A 206 2.14 2.71 13.94
C TRP A 206 3.67 2.82 13.84
N SER A 207 4.38 2.01 14.63
CA SER A 207 5.85 1.96 14.58
C SER A 207 6.33 0.95 13.53
N GLY A 208 6.80 1.44 12.38
CA GLY A 208 7.35 0.62 11.31
C GLY A 208 8.86 0.35 11.41
N SER A 209 9.35 -0.38 10.40
CA SER A 209 10.77 -0.58 10.08
C SER A 209 10.93 -0.44 8.56
N ASP A 210 12.11 -0.01 8.09
CA ASP A 210 12.45 0.00 6.67
C ASP A 210 12.58 -1.43 6.09
N GLY A 211 12.49 -2.45 6.95
CA GLY A 211 12.53 -3.85 6.56
C GLY A 211 13.90 -4.33 6.11
N ASN A 212 14.97 -3.56 6.36
CA ASN A 212 16.32 -3.95 6.00
C ASN A 212 16.85 -5.00 6.99
N ILE A 213 16.63 -6.26 6.64
CA ILE A 213 17.29 -7.40 7.27
C ILE A 213 18.44 -7.88 6.39
N ASP A 214 19.52 -8.30 7.03
CA ASP A 214 20.65 -8.94 6.34
C ASP A 214 20.32 -10.41 6.09
N VAL A 215 19.90 -10.71 4.85
CA VAL A 215 19.59 -12.08 4.41
C VAL A 215 20.84 -12.82 3.91
N GLU A 216 21.82 -12.11 3.36
CA GLU A 216 22.97 -12.72 2.68
C GLU A 216 23.93 -13.39 3.66
N SER A 217 24.07 -12.86 4.89
CA SER A 217 24.96 -13.43 5.91
C SER A 217 24.36 -14.59 6.70
N LYS A 218 23.10 -14.95 6.44
CA LYS A 218 22.37 -15.97 7.23
C LYS A 218 22.91 -17.38 6.99
N ASP A 219 22.87 -18.18 8.05
CA ASP A 219 23.29 -19.57 8.02
C ASP A 219 22.15 -20.53 7.64
N ALA A 220 22.50 -21.80 7.51
CA ALA A 220 21.55 -22.83 7.08
C ALA A 220 20.42 -23.04 8.11
N GLU A 221 20.68 -22.86 9.42
CA GLU A 221 19.64 -23.00 10.44
C GLU A 221 18.58 -21.90 10.30
N TRP A 222 19.02 -20.66 10.09
CA TRP A 222 18.13 -19.53 9.84
C TRP A 222 17.27 -19.76 8.59
N TYR A 223 17.88 -20.19 7.48
CA TYR A 223 17.16 -20.50 6.25
C TYR A 223 16.20 -21.67 6.43
N SER A 224 16.57 -22.70 7.19
CA SER A 224 15.70 -23.86 7.41
C SER A 224 14.45 -23.48 8.19
N LEU A 225 14.55 -22.61 9.20
CA LEU A 225 13.36 -22.14 9.90
C LEU A 225 12.51 -21.17 9.05
N LEU A 226 13.12 -20.38 8.15
CA LEU A 226 12.38 -19.58 7.17
C LEU A 226 11.59 -20.48 6.20
N GLY A 227 12.24 -21.49 5.61
CA GLY A 227 11.60 -22.44 4.71
C GLY A 227 10.48 -23.24 5.39
N LEU A 228 10.67 -23.59 6.67
CA LEU A 228 9.63 -24.20 7.49
C LEU A 228 8.43 -23.26 7.67
N GLN A 229 8.67 -21.98 7.97
CA GLN A 229 7.59 -21.00 8.10
C GLN A 229 6.86 -20.79 6.78
N TYR A 230 7.54 -20.77 5.63
CA TYR A 230 6.89 -20.68 4.32
C TYR A 230 5.99 -21.89 4.03
N SER A 231 6.40 -23.09 4.45
CA SER A 231 5.58 -24.29 4.32
C SER A 231 4.33 -24.25 5.22
N VAL A 232 4.45 -23.67 6.41
CA VAL A 232 3.29 -23.40 7.28
C VAL A 232 2.38 -22.34 6.66
N LEU A 233 2.93 -21.25 6.09
CA LEU A 233 2.16 -20.23 5.37
C LEU A 233 1.38 -20.80 4.18
N ASP A 234 1.96 -21.74 3.42
CA ASP A 234 1.23 -22.47 2.39
C ASP A 234 -0.03 -23.17 2.94
N THR A 235 0.09 -23.81 4.10
CA THR A 235 -1.06 -24.49 4.75
C THR A 235 -2.10 -23.49 5.25
N ILE A 236 -1.67 -22.35 5.80
CA ILE A 236 -2.56 -21.25 6.17
C ILE A 236 -3.32 -20.77 4.94
N MET A 237 -2.62 -20.54 3.83
CA MET A 237 -3.20 -20.08 2.57
C MET A 237 -4.25 -21.05 2.02
N GLU A 238 -3.95 -22.34 1.97
CA GLU A 238 -4.90 -23.34 1.50
C GLU A 238 -6.12 -23.43 2.43
N SER A 239 -5.93 -23.33 3.75
CA SER A 239 -7.03 -23.33 4.71
C SER A 239 -7.90 -22.06 4.61
N VAL A 240 -7.29 -20.89 4.39
CA VAL A 240 -7.96 -19.60 4.12
C VAL A 240 -8.80 -19.68 2.85
N LYS A 241 -8.25 -20.23 1.76
CA LYS A 241 -8.98 -20.45 0.50
C LYS A 241 -10.17 -21.40 0.69
N ALA A 242 -9.98 -22.48 1.45
CA ALA A 242 -11.02 -23.46 1.76
C ALA A 242 -12.06 -22.97 2.78
N LYS A 243 -11.81 -21.85 3.46
CA LYS A 243 -12.58 -21.36 4.61
C LYS A 243 -12.64 -22.38 5.76
N ASP A 244 -11.58 -23.15 5.94
CA ASP A 244 -11.44 -24.13 7.01
C ASP A 244 -10.89 -23.47 8.27
N THR A 245 -11.78 -22.95 9.12
CA THR A 245 -11.39 -22.24 10.36
C THR A 245 -10.59 -23.12 11.32
N ALA A 246 -10.84 -24.44 11.33
CA ALA A 246 -10.09 -25.38 12.16
C ALA A 246 -8.67 -25.60 11.60
N GLY A 247 -8.56 -25.77 10.28
CA GLY A 247 -7.29 -25.82 9.55
C GLY A 247 -6.45 -24.57 9.74
N ILE A 248 -7.06 -23.38 9.61
CA ILE A 248 -6.40 -22.09 9.85
C ILE A 248 -5.89 -22.01 11.29
N SER A 249 -6.75 -22.32 12.29
CA SER A 249 -6.36 -22.27 13.69
C SER A 249 -5.20 -23.21 14.02
N LYS A 250 -5.21 -24.43 13.46
CA LYS A 250 -4.12 -25.39 13.63
C LYS A 250 -2.83 -24.88 12.99
N ALA A 251 -2.89 -24.39 11.75
CA ALA A 251 -1.72 -23.92 11.03
C ALA A 251 -1.13 -22.64 11.65
N LEU A 252 -1.96 -21.74 12.20
CA LEU A 252 -1.50 -20.59 12.99
C LEU A 252 -0.84 -21.01 14.30
N SER A 253 -1.32 -22.07 14.95
CA SER A 253 -0.62 -22.63 16.13
C SER A 253 0.77 -23.15 15.75
N ASP A 254 0.92 -23.79 14.60
CA ASP A 254 2.24 -24.24 14.10
C ASP A 254 3.12 -23.03 13.73
N TYR A 255 2.52 -21.98 13.14
CA TYR A 255 3.21 -20.73 12.83
C TYR A 255 3.81 -20.10 14.09
N VAL A 256 3.07 -20.04 15.20
CA VAL A 256 3.57 -19.51 16.49
C VAL A 256 4.81 -20.27 16.96
N VAL A 257 4.78 -21.60 16.94
CA VAL A 257 5.91 -22.42 17.39
C VAL A 257 7.15 -22.21 16.52
N VAL A 258 6.97 -22.08 15.20
CA VAL A 258 8.07 -21.77 14.26
C VAL A 258 8.57 -20.33 14.45
N SER A 259 7.66 -19.38 14.61
CA SER A 259 7.97 -17.97 14.91
C SER A 259 8.82 -17.83 16.18
N ASP A 260 8.46 -18.52 17.27
CA ASP A 260 9.23 -18.56 18.50
C ASP A 260 10.62 -19.16 18.32
N ALA A 261 10.77 -20.17 17.45
CA ALA A 261 12.06 -20.73 17.11
C ALA A 261 12.92 -19.73 16.31
N ARG A 262 12.34 -19.07 15.29
CA ARG A 262 13.01 -18.03 14.50
C ARG A 262 13.45 -16.84 15.36
N ARG A 263 12.59 -16.39 16.28
CA ARG A 263 12.87 -15.26 17.20
C ARG A 263 14.14 -15.49 18.04
N LYS A 264 14.45 -16.75 18.38
CA LYS A 264 15.65 -17.12 19.15
C LYS A 264 16.96 -17.01 18.36
N LEU A 265 16.92 -17.13 17.02
CA LEU A 265 18.12 -17.08 16.17
C LEU A 265 18.64 -15.65 15.91
N GLY A 266 17.77 -14.64 16.00
CA GLY A 266 18.15 -13.27 15.69
C GLY A 266 17.05 -12.28 16.04
N SER A 267 16.94 -11.93 17.32
CA SER A 267 15.80 -11.16 17.84
C SER A 267 15.63 -9.81 17.16
N LYS A 268 16.72 -9.09 16.82
CA LYS A 268 16.63 -7.80 16.12
C LYS A 268 16.06 -7.94 14.71
N ASP A 269 16.68 -8.77 13.87
CA ASP A 269 16.24 -8.94 12.48
C ASP A 269 14.84 -9.52 12.41
N TYR A 270 14.50 -10.45 13.29
CA TYR A 270 13.16 -11.00 13.38
C TYR A 270 12.12 -9.92 13.73
N GLN A 271 12.43 -9.04 14.69
CA GLN A 271 11.54 -7.93 15.05
C GLN A 271 11.40 -6.92 13.91
N ASP A 272 12.49 -6.58 13.23
CA ASP A 272 12.44 -5.67 12.08
C ASP A 272 11.67 -6.29 10.89
N GLU A 273 11.80 -7.60 10.68
CA GLU A 273 10.99 -8.38 9.73
C GLU A 273 9.50 -8.32 10.05
N LYS A 274 9.10 -8.64 11.30
CA LYS A 274 7.68 -8.68 11.71
C LYS A 274 7.03 -7.30 11.70
N LYS A 275 7.77 -6.23 12.02
CA LYS A 275 7.29 -4.85 11.86
C LYS A 275 7.00 -4.52 10.41
N HIS A 276 7.92 -4.86 9.51
CA HIS A 276 7.73 -4.59 8.08
C HIS A 276 6.60 -5.45 7.47
N GLU A 277 6.51 -6.74 7.84
CA GLU A 277 5.40 -7.63 7.48
C GLU A 277 4.05 -7.07 7.96
N THR A 278 4.02 -6.47 9.14
CA THR A 278 2.81 -5.82 9.68
C THR A 278 2.41 -4.59 8.86
N ILE A 279 3.35 -3.65 8.67
CA ILE A 279 3.09 -2.39 7.96
C ILE A 279 2.68 -2.68 6.50
N GLU A 280 3.55 -3.34 5.74
CA GLU A 280 3.31 -3.54 4.31
C GLU A 280 2.27 -4.61 4.03
N GLY A 281 2.21 -5.68 4.84
CA GLY A 281 1.27 -6.75 4.61
C GLY A 281 -0.19 -6.38 4.95
N THR A 282 -0.42 -5.56 5.98
CA THR A 282 -1.79 -5.06 6.22
C THR A 282 -2.22 -4.03 5.17
N ALA A 283 -1.29 -3.24 4.63
CA ALA A 283 -1.57 -2.36 3.50
C ALA A 283 -1.86 -3.15 2.21
N ASP A 284 -1.10 -4.21 1.93
CA ASP A 284 -1.34 -5.08 0.77
C ASP A 284 -2.65 -5.86 0.93
N TYR A 285 -3.01 -6.27 2.16
CA TYR A 285 -4.33 -6.82 2.47
C TYR A 285 -5.48 -5.88 2.09
N VAL A 286 -5.37 -4.61 2.49
CA VAL A 286 -6.32 -3.55 2.13
C VAL A 286 -6.37 -3.34 0.60
N GLY A 287 -5.21 -3.37 -0.05
CA GLY A 287 -5.09 -3.31 -1.51
C GLY A 287 -5.78 -4.48 -2.23
N ILE A 288 -5.62 -5.71 -1.74
CA ILE A 288 -6.26 -6.91 -2.27
C ILE A 288 -7.79 -6.85 -2.11
N LYS A 289 -8.29 -6.37 -0.96
CA LYS A 289 -9.73 -6.15 -0.77
C LYS A 289 -10.27 -5.09 -1.75
N ALA A 290 -9.56 -3.98 -1.93
CA ALA A 290 -9.93 -2.95 -2.90
C ALA A 290 -9.91 -3.47 -4.35
N SER A 291 -8.93 -4.30 -4.70
CA SER A 291 -8.87 -5.02 -5.98
C SER A 291 -10.12 -5.87 -6.20
N THR A 292 -10.47 -6.70 -5.21
CA THR A 292 -11.64 -7.58 -5.28
C THR A 292 -12.94 -6.79 -5.49
N ILE A 293 -13.14 -5.71 -4.73
CA ILE A 293 -14.32 -4.84 -4.83
C ILE A 293 -14.46 -4.21 -6.22
N THR A 294 -13.34 -3.85 -6.84
CA THR A 294 -13.30 -3.12 -8.11
C THR A 294 -13.11 -4.04 -9.33
N GLY A 295 -13.13 -5.35 -9.14
CA GLY A 295 -12.98 -6.35 -10.21
C GLY A 295 -11.55 -6.52 -10.73
N GLY A 296 -10.56 -6.16 -9.93
CA GLY A 296 -9.13 -6.31 -10.20
C GLY A 296 -8.61 -7.74 -10.05
N LYS A 297 -7.29 -7.90 -10.24
CA LYS A 297 -6.59 -9.20 -10.23
C LYS A 297 -5.49 -9.30 -9.16
N LEU A 298 -5.32 -8.28 -8.32
CA LEU A 298 -4.37 -8.33 -7.22
C LEU A 298 -4.87 -9.35 -6.19
N GLN A 299 -3.97 -10.24 -5.81
CA GLN A 299 -4.15 -11.33 -4.86
C GLN A 299 -2.79 -11.69 -4.23
N ILE A 300 -2.81 -12.43 -3.12
CA ILE A 300 -1.60 -12.94 -2.47
C ILE A 300 -0.74 -13.71 -3.49
N LEU A 301 0.56 -13.44 -3.50
CA LEU A 301 1.57 -13.97 -4.40
C LEU A 301 1.25 -13.70 -5.88
N SER A 302 0.79 -12.48 -6.21
CA SER A 302 0.43 -12.09 -7.59
C SER A 302 1.56 -12.22 -8.61
N GLY A 303 2.82 -12.29 -8.17
CA GLY A 303 3.98 -12.55 -9.01
C GLY A 303 4.15 -14.01 -9.44
N ALA A 304 3.38 -14.94 -8.86
CA ALA A 304 3.45 -16.36 -9.20
C ALA A 304 3.08 -16.60 -10.68
N LYS A 305 3.80 -17.53 -11.31
CA LYS A 305 3.63 -17.89 -12.73
C LYS A 305 2.20 -18.34 -13.07
N ASP A 306 1.62 -19.16 -12.21
CA ASP A 306 0.26 -19.69 -12.30
C ASP A 306 -0.22 -20.12 -10.90
N GLU A 307 -1.45 -20.63 -10.80
CA GLU A 307 -2.05 -21.02 -9.52
C GLU A 307 -1.34 -22.23 -8.88
N ALA A 308 -0.80 -23.16 -9.65
CA ALA A 308 -0.10 -24.32 -9.10
C ALA A 308 1.23 -23.93 -8.43
N HIS A 309 1.82 -22.81 -8.86
CA HIS A 309 3.05 -22.25 -8.29
C HIS A 309 2.80 -21.13 -7.27
N ARG A 310 1.54 -20.80 -6.96
CA ARG A 310 1.18 -19.76 -5.99
C ARG A 310 1.38 -20.28 -4.57
N ARG A 311 2.64 -20.34 -4.13
CA ARG A 311 3.08 -20.89 -2.84
C ARG A 311 4.32 -20.17 -2.33
N PHE A 312 4.39 -19.93 -1.03
CA PHE A 312 5.56 -19.36 -0.36
C PHE A 312 6.76 -20.30 -0.46
N SER A 313 6.55 -21.61 -0.36
CA SER A 313 7.64 -22.60 -0.45
C SER A 313 8.34 -22.59 -1.82
N ILE A 314 7.63 -22.25 -2.89
CA ILE A 314 8.20 -22.19 -4.24
C ILE A 314 9.24 -21.08 -4.36
N LEU A 315 9.05 -19.93 -3.70
CA LEU A 315 10.08 -18.89 -3.65
C LEU A 315 11.37 -19.41 -3.00
N PHE A 316 11.24 -20.19 -1.92
CA PHE A 316 12.39 -20.78 -1.24
C PHE A 316 13.15 -21.76 -2.14
N GLU A 317 12.44 -22.60 -2.88
CA GLU A 317 13.03 -23.49 -3.90
C GLU A 317 13.73 -22.71 -5.02
N VAL A 318 13.14 -21.60 -5.48
CA VAL A 318 13.76 -20.73 -6.49
C VAL A 318 15.07 -20.15 -5.97
N ILE A 319 15.11 -19.60 -4.75
CA ILE A 319 16.33 -19.04 -4.14
C ILE A 319 17.40 -20.13 -3.97
N ALA A 320 17.02 -21.34 -3.57
CA ALA A 320 17.96 -22.45 -3.48
C ALA A 320 18.58 -22.83 -4.83
N ASN A 321 17.86 -22.64 -5.94
CA ASN A 321 18.37 -22.92 -7.28
C ASN A 321 19.11 -21.74 -7.91
N ASP A 322 18.77 -20.51 -7.52
CA ASP A 322 19.37 -19.27 -7.99
C ASP A 322 19.44 -18.24 -6.84
N PRO A 323 20.58 -18.16 -6.13
CA PRO A 323 20.78 -17.28 -4.99
C PRO A 323 20.61 -15.77 -5.29
N ASN A 324 20.65 -15.36 -6.56
CA ASN A 324 20.42 -13.97 -6.95
C ASN A 324 19.01 -13.47 -6.56
N PHE A 325 18.07 -14.39 -6.33
CA PHE A 325 16.73 -14.08 -5.84
C PHE A 325 16.64 -13.96 -4.30
N VAL A 326 17.72 -14.10 -3.53
CA VAL A 326 17.67 -14.05 -2.06
C VAL A 326 17.02 -12.77 -1.52
N SER A 327 17.20 -11.65 -2.23
CA SER A 327 16.60 -10.37 -1.87
C SER A 327 15.06 -10.37 -1.93
N GLU A 328 14.43 -11.29 -2.66
CA GLU A 328 12.97 -11.45 -2.76
C GLU A 328 12.32 -11.84 -1.43
N ILE A 329 13.08 -12.40 -0.48
CA ILE A 329 12.61 -12.62 0.90
C ILE A 329 12.06 -11.33 1.52
N LYS A 330 12.64 -10.18 1.15
CA LYS A 330 12.20 -8.87 1.65
C LYS A 330 10.81 -8.49 1.14
N TRP A 331 10.51 -8.82 -0.12
CA TRP A 331 9.22 -8.50 -0.76
C TRP A 331 8.10 -9.47 -0.35
N ASN A 332 8.45 -10.72 -0.03
CA ASN A 332 7.49 -11.73 0.39
C ASN A 332 6.74 -11.39 1.69
N ARG A 333 7.22 -10.40 2.45
CA ARG A 333 6.58 -9.88 3.67
C ARG A 333 5.27 -9.16 3.43
N TYR A 334 5.07 -8.61 2.23
CA TYR A 334 3.79 -8.05 1.81
C TYR A 334 2.75 -9.17 1.75
N ASP A 335 3.07 -10.23 1.02
CA ASP A 335 2.19 -11.38 0.82
C ASP A 335 1.95 -12.17 2.11
N SER A 336 2.98 -12.38 2.95
CA SER A 336 2.82 -13.10 4.22
C SER A 336 1.95 -12.32 5.19
N GLY A 337 2.19 -11.02 5.38
CA GLY A 337 1.35 -10.20 6.27
C GLY A 337 -0.09 -10.06 5.76
N ALA A 338 -0.29 -10.00 4.44
CA ALA A 338 -1.63 -10.02 3.85
C ALA A 338 -2.36 -11.34 4.10
N LEU A 339 -1.66 -12.47 3.98
CA LEU A 339 -2.21 -13.78 4.31
C LEU A 339 -2.57 -13.91 5.79
N LEU A 340 -1.70 -13.46 6.69
CA LEU A 340 -1.96 -13.50 8.13
C LEU A 340 -3.18 -12.64 8.51
N SER A 341 -3.34 -11.48 7.89
CA SER A 341 -4.54 -10.64 8.05
C SER A 341 -5.80 -11.36 7.56
N ALA A 342 -5.74 -12.01 6.40
CA ALA A 342 -6.85 -12.81 5.87
C ALA A 342 -7.20 -14.02 6.75
N ALA A 343 -6.20 -14.63 7.39
CA ALA A 343 -6.42 -15.71 8.35
C ALA A 343 -7.12 -15.20 9.62
N LEU A 344 -6.65 -14.09 10.20
CA LEU A 344 -7.26 -13.46 11.37
C LEU A 344 -8.73 -13.09 11.14
N ASP A 345 -9.06 -12.56 9.95
CA ASP A 345 -10.45 -12.25 9.57
C ASP A 345 -11.39 -13.48 9.61
N GLN A 346 -10.85 -14.71 9.57
CA GLN A 346 -11.66 -15.93 9.61
C GLN A 346 -11.70 -16.63 10.97
N VAL A 347 -10.68 -16.46 11.83
CA VAL A 347 -10.58 -17.22 13.09
C VAL A 347 -10.53 -16.39 14.36
N ASP A 348 -10.25 -15.10 14.26
CA ASP A 348 -10.22 -14.19 15.41
C ASP A 348 -11.61 -13.61 15.70
N THR A 349 -11.71 -12.72 16.68
CA THR A 349 -12.93 -12.00 17.01
C THR A 349 -13.31 -11.04 15.88
N ALA A 350 -14.60 -10.74 15.76
CA ALA A 350 -15.09 -9.78 14.77
C ALA A 350 -14.50 -8.36 14.95
N ASN A 351 -13.84 -8.06 16.07
CA ASN A 351 -13.25 -6.76 16.37
C ASN A 351 -11.71 -6.79 16.44
N TRP A 352 -11.06 -7.86 15.98
CA TRP A 352 -9.62 -8.03 16.15
C TRP A 352 -8.80 -6.87 15.57
N GLN A 353 -9.22 -6.29 14.45
CA GLN A 353 -8.56 -5.12 13.84
C GLN A 353 -8.66 -3.87 14.73
N THR A 354 -9.78 -3.69 15.44
CA THR A 354 -9.95 -2.61 16.42
C THR A 354 -9.00 -2.81 17.60
N GLU A 355 -8.96 -4.03 18.17
CA GLU A 355 -8.03 -4.40 19.25
C GLU A 355 -6.57 -4.25 18.81
N PHE A 356 -6.27 -4.60 17.56
CA PHE A 356 -4.97 -4.45 16.95
C PHE A 356 -4.54 -2.98 16.87
N ASN A 357 -5.41 -2.11 16.34
CA ASN A 357 -5.14 -0.67 16.20
C ASN A 357 -4.78 -0.02 17.54
N GLU A 358 -5.50 -0.35 18.62
CA GLU A 358 -5.24 0.20 19.96
C GLU A 358 -3.84 -0.15 20.47
N LYS A 359 -3.35 -1.36 20.17
CA LYS A 359 -2.00 -1.82 20.57
C LYS A 359 -0.92 -1.28 19.64
N ALA A 360 -1.15 -1.31 18.33
CA ALA A 360 -0.21 -0.84 17.31
C ALA A 360 0.11 0.66 17.45
N ASN A 361 -0.89 1.49 17.79
CA ASN A 361 -0.71 2.93 18.01
C ASN A 361 0.21 3.27 19.21
N ASN A 362 0.47 2.32 20.10
CA ASN A 362 1.21 2.55 21.33
C ASN A 362 2.62 1.90 21.35
N GLY A 363 3.08 1.29 20.24
CA GLY A 363 4.41 0.68 20.24
C GLY A 363 4.72 -0.23 19.05
N THR A 364 5.53 -1.25 19.31
CA THR A 364 6.08 -2.20 18.32
C THR A 364 5.19 -3.43 18.11
N TYR A 365 3.89 -3.33 18.35
CA TYR A 365 2.96 -4.47 18.27
C TYR A 365 2.75 -4.87 16.81
N THR A 366 2.90 -6.17 16.52
CA THR A 366 2.90 -6.74 15.17
C THR A 366 1.78 -7.76 14.97
N LEU A 367 1.52 -8.16 13.73
CA LEU A 367 0.63 -9.28 13.42
C LEU A 367 1.07 -10.56 14.15
N ASP A 368 2.38 -10.79 14.24
CA ASP A 368 2.95 -11.92 14.97
C ASP A 368 2.52 -11.88 16.45
N ASP A 369 2.62 -10.73 17.12
CA ASP A 369 2.16 -10.57 18.50
C ASP A 369 0.66 -10.87 18.66
N ARG A 370 -0.18 -10.42 17.70
CA ARG A 370 -1.62 -10.74 17.72
C ARG A 370 -1.88 -12.23 17.60
N ILE A 371 -1.18 -12.90 16.70
CA ILE A 371 -1.33 -14.35 16.49
C ILE A 371 -0.88 -15.11 17.75
N HIS A 372 0.15 -14.66 18.46
CA HIS A 372 0.59 -15.27 19.72
C HIS A 372 -0.44 -15.14 20.85
N GLU A 373 -1.33 -14.14 20.78
CA GLU A 373 -2.41 -13.95 21.76
C GLU A 373 -3.66 -14.80 21.48
N LEU A 374 -3.74 -15.43 20.29
CA LEU A 374 -4.87 -16.28 19.94
C LEU A 374 -4.97 -17.50 20.86
N LYS A 375 -6.21 -17.89 21.16
CA LYS A 375 -6.50 -19.11 21.90
C LYS A 375 -6.77 -20.24 20.92
N PHE A 376 -5.75 -21.05 20.65
CA PHE A 376 -5.90 -22.24 19.80
C PHE A 376 -6.60 -23.37 20.55
N SER A 377 -7.53 -24.05 19.88
CA SER A 377 -8.15 -25.26 20.42
C SER A 377 -7.23 -26.47 20.22
N GLY A 378 -6.84 -27.14 21.30
CA GLY A 378 -6.02 -28.35 21.26
C GLY A 378 -4.57 -28.12 21.69
N LYS A 379 -3.78 -29.20 21.69
CA LYS A 379 -2.35 -29.13 22.00
C LYS A 379 -1.59 -28.66 20.75
N ALA A 380 -0.83 -27.57 20.88
CA ALA A 380 0.10 -27.15 19.84
C ALA A 380 1.11 -28.28 19.53
N ASN A 381 1.41 -28.49 18.26
CA ASN A 381 2.48 -29.39 17.86
C ASN A 381 3.81 -28.86 18.42
N SER A 382 4.69 -29.75 18.84
CA SER A 382 6.09 -29.41 19.12
C SER A 382 6.84 -29.08 17.82
N LEU A 383 7.95 -28.36 17.94
CA LEU A 383 8.78 -28.01 16.77
C LEU A 383 9.22 -29.27 16.00
N ASP A 384 9.52 -30.38 16.68
CA ASP A 384 9.93 -31.63 16.03
C ASP A 384 8.77 -32.29 15.27
N GLU A 385 7.55 -32.27 15.82
CA GLU A 385 6.34 -32.74 15.12
C GLU A 385 6.08 -31.88 13.87
N ILE A 386 6.24 -30.55 13.98
CA ILE A 386 6.09 -29.63 12.84
C ILE A 386 7.14 -29.94 11.78
N LYS A 387 8.43 -30.07 12.15
CA LYS A 387 9.50 -30.43 11.21
C LYS A 387 9.18 -31.72 10.44
N GLN A 388 8.62 -32.73 11.10
CA GLN A 388 8.20 -33.97 10.45
C GLN A 388 7.02 -33.76 9.49
N ASN A 389 6.03 -32.96 9.87
CA ASN A 389 4.83 -32.70 9.06
C ASN A 389 5.13 -31.91 7.78
N TYR A 390 6.21 -31.13 7.76
CA TYR A 390 6.52 -30.16 6.71
C TYR A 390 7.80 -30.50 5.92
N ASP A 391 8.18 -31.78 5.86
CA ASP A 391 9.34 -32.28 5.08
C ASP A 391 10.65 -31.50 5.36
N PHE A 392 10.97 -31.33 6.64
CA PHE A 392 12.10 -30.49 7.06
C PHE A 392 13.45 -30.97 6.52
N ASN A 393 13.62 -32.27 6.26
CA ASN A 393 14.86 -32.79 5.68
C ASN A 393 15.13 -32.21 4.29
N ASN A 394 14.10 -32.06 3.45
CA ASN A 394 14.23 -31.40 2.15
C ASN A 394 14.52 -29.90 2.32
N ILE A 395 13.84 -29.25 3.27
CA ILE A 395 14.09 -27.83 3.60
C ILE A 395 15.55 -27.62 4.01
N GLU A 396 16.12 -28.46 4.87
CA GLU A 396 17.52 -28.37 5.29
C GLU A 396 18.50 -28.55 4.11
N ALA A 397 18.20 -29.47 3.19
CA ALA A 397 19.00 -29.65 1.98
C ALA A 397 18.99 -28.39 1.10
N LEU A 398 17.81 -27.77 0.93
CA LEU A 398 17.67 -26.51 0.19
C LEU A 398 18.39 -25.35 0.89
N SER A 399 18.27 -25.22 2.21
CA SER A 399 19.01 -24.23 3.01
C SER A 399 20.52 -24.34 2.83
N GLY A 400 21.06 -25.57 2.85
CA GLY A 400 22.48 -25.81 2.59
C GLY A 400 22.89 -25.36 1.18
N LYS A 401 22.01 -25.57 0.19
CA LYS A 401 22.24 -25.12 -1.19
C LYS A 401 22.25 -23.58 -1.28
N ILE A 402 21.33 -22.89 -0.63
CA ILE A 402 21.28 -21.42 -0.58
C ILE A 402 22.60 -20.87 -0.03
N VAL A 403 23.02 -21.33 1.15
CA VAL A 403 24.23 -20.84 1.82
C VAL A 403 25.48 -21.10 0.99
N ASN A 404 25.59 -22.28 0.35
CA ASN A 404 26.73 -22.59 -0.52
C ASN A 404 26.73 -21.72 -1.78
N GLY A 405 25.56 -21.45 -2.35
CA GLY A 405 25.40 -20.58 -3.52
C GLY A 405 25.84 -19.15 -3.22
N LEU A 406 25.36 -18.55 -2.13
CA LEU A 406 25.72 -17.18 -1.72
C LEU A 406 27.23 -17.02 -1.48
N LYS A 407 27.89 -18.03 -0.89
CA LYS A 407 29.35 -18.03 -0.69
C LYS A 407 30.15 -18.16 -1.99
N SER A 408 29.55 -18.66 -3.06
CA SER A 408 30.23 -18.82 -4.35
C SER A 408 30.15 -17.57 -5.23
N GLU A 409 29.27 -16.63 -4.90
CA GLU A 409 29.08 -15.36 -5.60
C GLU A 409 29.80 -14.18 -4.91
N SER A 410 30.17 -14.33 -3.63
CA SER A 410 31.03 -13.41 -2.87
C SER A 410 32.52 -13.58 -3.18
#